data_AF-A0A7J8TXB7-F1
#
_entry.id   AF-A0A7J8TXB7-F1
#
_cell.length_a   1.000
_cell.length_b   1.000
_cell.length_c   1.000
_cell.angle_alpha   90.00
_cell.angle_beta   90.00
_cell.angle_gamma   90.00
#
_symmetry.space_group_name_H-M   'P 1'
#
loop_
_entity.id
_entity.type
_entity.pdbx_description
1 polymer ?
#
loop_
_entity_poly.entity_id
_entity_poly.type
_entity_poly.pdbx_seq_one_letter_code
_entity_poly.pdbx_strand_id
1 'polypeptide(L)'
;MKNIEKWCKLFCRNHIAVVLSGDKTGMLLKYEQESKQITVLLTNLSFPNGVALSKDGSFLVFAETTKCRILRYWLSTPKAGNLETLAQVPGFPDNIKRSPRGGFWVAIHSRRCKVLSWILSYSKLGNALIWVLPVDVITKAYSVMSKYLGSGLALRISEEGVVLETLELESGNKMSSISEVQEKDDHLWMGSINMPFL
;
A
#
# COMPACT_ATOMS: atom_id res chain seq x y z
N MET A 1 -24.91 15.20 -19.57
CA MET A 1 -24.62 13.93 -18.87
C MET A 1 -23.45 13.10 -19.45
N LYS A 2 -22.90 13.41 -20.64
CA LYS A 2 -21.82 12.60 -21.28
C LYS A 2 -20.36 12.91 -20.86
N ASN A 3 -20.12 13.87 -19.96
CA ASN A 3 -18.75 14.32 -19.64
C ASN A 3 -18.20 13.77 -18.32
N ILE A 4 -19.05 13.41 -17.35
CA ILE A 4 -18.58 12.97 -16.02
C ILE A 4 -17.84 11.60 -16.09
N GLU A 5 -18.29 10.69 -16.95
CA GLU A 5 -17.62 9.39 -17.15
C GLU A 5 -16.23 9.51 -17.79
N LYS A 6 -16.00 10.56 -18.60
CA LYS A 6 -14.70 10.80 -19.24
C LYS A 6 -13.68 11.35 -18.24
N TRP A 7 -14.12 12.14 -17.25
CA TRP A 7 -13.28 12.62 -16.16
C TRP A 7 -12.88 11.51 -15.18
N CYS A 8 -13.77 10.56 -14.87
CA CYS A 8 -13.42 9.39 -14.04
C CYS A 8 -12.40 8.46 -14.70
N LYS A 9 -12.42 8.32 -16.04
CA LYS A 9 -11.45 7.49 -16.77
C LYS A 9 -10.02 8.07 -16.83
N LEU A 10 -9.85 9.37 -16.63
CA LEU A 10 -8.55 10.05 -16.73
C LEU A 10 -7.68 10.01 -15.46
N PHE A 11 -8.21 9.54 -14.32
CA PHE A 11 -7.51 9.61 -13.02
C PHE A 11 -7.22 8.28 -12.33
N CYS A 12 -7.39 7.13 -13.00
CA CYS A 12 -6.62 5.94 -12.59
C CYS A 12 -5.17 6.14 -13.04
N ARG A 13 -4.40 6.93 -12.29
CA ARG A 13 -2.96 7.01 -12.48
C ARG A 13 -2.41 5.59 -12.37
N ASN A 14 -1.67 5.18 -13.38
CA ASN A 14 -0.95 3.92 -13.36
C ASN A 14 -0.09 3.87 -12.08
N HIS A 15 -0.39 2.93 -11.18
CA HIS A 15 0.25 2.85 -9.86
C HIS A 15 1.77 2.68 -9.95
N ILE A 16 2.26 2.07 -11.03
CA ILE A 16 3.69 1.95 -11.31
C ILE A 16 4.31 3.33 -11.57
N ALA A 17 3.62 4.21 -12.29
CA ALA A 17 4.09 5.58 -12.52
C ALA A 17 4.15 6.40 -11.24
N VAL A 18 3.17 6.23 -10.33
CA VAL A 18 3.17 6.88 -9.00
C VAL A 18 4.40 6.45 -8.19
N VAL A 19 4.72 5.15 -8.18
CA VAL A 19 5.92 4.63 -7.51
C VAL A 19 7.19 5.17 -8.16
N LEU A 20 7.33 5.06 -9.49
CA LEU A 20 8.55 5.43 -10.21
C LEU A 20 8.85 6.93 -10.19
N SER A 21 7.82 7.78 -10.26
CA SER A 21 7.98 9.24 -10.17
C SER A 21 8.31 9.72 -8.75
N GLY A 22 8.10 8.86 -7.75
CA GLY A 22 8.21 9.25 -6.35
C GLY A 22 7.18 10.29 -5.94
N ASP A 23 5.98 10.25 -6.54
CA ASP A 23 4.88 11.17 -6.24
C ASP A 23 4.59 11.19 -4.73
N LYS A 24 4.44 12.41 -4.19
CA LYS A 24 4.16 12.65 -2.76
C LYS A 24 2.87 13.43 -2.54
N THR A 25 1.97 13.47 -3.51
CA THR A 25 0.72 14.24 -3.40
C THR A 25 -0.34 13.54 -2.55
N GLY A 26 -0.02 12.36 -2.01
CA GLY A 26 -0.92 11.58 -1.17
C GLY A 26 -1.27 12.29 0.15
N MET A 27 -2.49 12.03 0.62
CA MET A 27 -3.06 12.62 1.83
C MET A 27 -3.72 11.56 2.70
N LEU A 28 -3.74 11.80 4.01
CA LEU A 28 -4.60 11.11 4.96
C LEU A 28 -5.77 12.04 5.30
N LEU A 29 -6.99 11.58 5.07
CA LEU A 29 -8.20 12.36 5.24
C LEU A 29 -9.07 11.75 6.35
N LYS A 30 -9.65 12.61 7.19
CA LYS A 30 -10.74 12.28 8.10
C LYS A 30 -12.04 12.73 7.47
N TYR A 31 -13.03 11.86 7.46
CA TYR A 31 -14.39 12.20 7.09
C TYR A 31 -15.31 12.06 8.30
N GLU A 32 -16.07 13.11 8.59
CA GLU A 32 -17.08 13.11 9.65
C GLU A 32 -18.46 12.96 9.03
N GLN A 33 -19.16 11.88 9.38
CA GLN A 33 -20.42 11.52 8.73
C GLN A 33 -21.57 12.49 9.05
N GLU A 34 -21.66 12.97 10.30
CA GLU A 34 -22.73 13.88 10.75
C GLU A 34 -22.60 15.27 10.13
N SER A 35 -21.42 15.89 10.25
CA SER A 35 -21.12 17.21 9.70
C SER A 35 -20.84 17.21 8.20
N LYS A 36 -20.62 16.02 7.62
CA LYS A 36 -20.14 15.80 6.24
C LYS A 36 -18.82 16.53 5.95
N GLN A 37 -18.05 16.83 6.99
CA GLN A 37 -16.80 17.56 6.86
C GLN A 37 -15.65 16.61 6.51
N ILE A 38 -14.76 17.08 5.62
CA ILE A 38 -13.48 16.42 5.35
C ILE A 38 -12.37 17.27 5.96
N THR A 39 -11.51 16.64 6.75
CA THR A 39 -10.32 17.27 7.32
C THR A 39 -9.08 16.56 6.80
N VAL A 40 -8.11 17.34 6.32
CA VAL A 40 -6.79 16.81 5.96
C VAL A 40 -5.97 16.61 7.23
N LEU A 41 -5.66 15.37 7.57
CA LEU A 41 -4.83 15.04 8.73
C LEU A 41 -3.34 15.12 8.40
N LEU A 42 -2.95 14.60 7.23
CA LEU A 42 -1.56 14.60 6.75
C LEU A 42 -1.53 14.83 5.23
N THR A 43 -0.46 15.47 4.76
CA THR A 43 -0.12 15.64 3.34
C THR A 43 1.29 15.12 3.09
N ASN A 44 1.77 15.23 1.85
CA ASN A 44 3.14 14.86 1.46
C ASN A 44 3.47 13.36 1.61
N LEU A 45 2.45 12.50 1.54
CA LEU A 45 2.60 11.05 1.68
C LEU A 45 2.94 10.41 0.32
N SER A 46 3.92 9.51 0.32
CA SER A 46 4.39 8.81 -0.89
C SER A 46 3.55 7.56 -1.14
N PHE A 47 2.48 7.70 -1.91
CA PHE A 47 1.51 6.65 -2.19
C PHE A 47 0.94 6.01 -0.90
N PRO A 48 0.17 6.77 -0.10
CA PRO A 48 -0.55 6.20 1.02
C PRO A 48 -1.60 5.21 0.53
N ASN A 49 -1.77 4.10 1.24
CA ASN A 49 -2.66 3.02 0.81
C ASN A 49 -3.55 2.54 1.95
N GLY A 50 -3.46 1.26 2.35
CA GLY A 50 -4.30 0.69 3.40
C GLY A 50 -4.23 1.46 4.71
N VAL A 51 -5.38 1.57 5.39
CA VAL A 51 -5.53 2.22 6.69
C VAL A 51 -6.37 1.34 7.62
N ALA A 52 -5.97 1.25 8.89
CA ALA A 52 -6.71 0.54 9.92
C ALA A 52 -6.65 1.29 11.25
N LEU A 53 -7.75 1.27 11.99
CA LEU A 53 -7.81 1.82 13.34
C LEU A 53 -7.36 0.76 14.36
N SER A 54 -6.65 1.20 15.41
CA SER A 54 -6.39 0.41 16.62
C SER A 54 -7.69 -0.07 17.27
N LYS A 55 -7.59 -1.05 18.19
CA LYS A 55 -8.77 -1.62 18.83
C LYS A 55 -9.54 -0.62 19.68
N ASP A 56 -8.82 0.24 20.40
CA ASP A 56 -9.36 1.25 21.29
C ASP A 56 -9.57 2.62 20.62
N GLY A 57 -9.17 2.76 19.35
CA GLY A 57 -9.27 4.02 18.61
C GLY A 57 -8.20 5.05 18.97
N SER A 58 -7.18 4.70 19.76
CA SER A 58 -6.15 5.62 20.22
C SER A 58 -5.17 6.07 19.14
N PHE A 59 -4.97 5.22 18.13
CA PHE A 59 -4.18 5.52 16.94
C PHE A 59 -4.75 4.81 15.69
N LEU A 60 -4.32 5.26 14.51
CA LEU A 60 -4.47 4.53 13.27
C LEU A 60 -3.10 4.13 12.72
N VAL A 61 -3.09 3.08 11.90
CA VAL A 61 -1.93 2.66 11.12
C VAL A 61 -2.27 2.74 9.64
N PHE A 62 -1.28 3.08 8.82
CA PHE A 62 -1.46 3.12 7.38
C PHE A 62 -0.18 2.81 6.62
N ALA A 63 -0.32 2.33 5.39
CA ALA A 63 0.78 2.00 4.51
C ALA A 63 1.28 3.25 3.78
N GLU A 64 2.61 3.42 3.70
CA GLU A 64 3.25 4.32 2.74
C GLU A 64 4.01 3.47 1.71
N THR A 65 3.32 3.12 0.61
CA THR A 65 3.70 2.05 -0.31
C THR A 65 5.08 2.28 -0.92
N THR A 66 5.33 3.47 -1.48
CA THR A 66 6.60 3.79 -2.17
C THR A 66 7.79 3.77 -1.21
N LYS A 67 7.57 4.02 0.08
CA LYS A 67 8.63 3.98 1.10
C LYS A 67 8.77 2.63 1.81
N CYS A 68 7.94 1.64 1.48
CA CYS A 68 7.98 0.30 2.06
C CYS A 68 7.86 0.29 3.59
N ARG A 69 6.97 1.12 4.14
CA ARG A 69 6.80 1.24 5.60
C ARG A 69 5.35 1.37 6.03
N ILE A 70 5.10 0.98 7.27
CA ILE A 70 3.84 1.20 7.98
C ILE A 70 4.04 2.35 8.95
N LEU A 71 3.13 3.32 8.89
CA LEU A 71 3.13 4.50 9.74
C LEU A 71 2.04 4.37 10.80
N ARG A 72 2.29 4.92 11.99
CA ARG A 72 1.32 5.06 13.08
C ARG A 72 1.05 6.55 13.30
N TYR A 73 -0.22 6.92 13.33
CA TYR A 73 -0.69 8.27 13.63
C TYR A 73 -1.58 8.24 14.86
N TRP A 74 -1.15 8.94 15.90
CA TRP A 74 -1.85 9.00 17.18
C TRP A 74 -3.05 9.94 17.11
N LEU A 75 -4.20 9.46 17.59
CA LEU A 75 -5.46 10.20 17.63
C LEU A 75 -5.76 10.72 19.04
N SER A 76 -5.30 10.02 20.08
CA SER A 76 -5.56 10.35 21.48
C SER A 76 -4.39 11.04 22.18
N THR A 77 -4.72 11.88 23.16
CA THR A 77 -3.74 12.53 24.04
C THR A 77 -3.01 11.49 24.91
N PRO A 78 -1.75 11.76 25.31
CA PRO A 78 -0.97 12.98 25.09
C PRO A 78 -0.25 13.03 23.73
N LYS A 79 -0.34 11.99 22.90
CA LYS A 79 0.42 11.87 21.65
C LYS A 79 -0.35 12.32 20.40
N ALA A 80 -1.57 12.80 20.53
CA ALA A 80 -2.44 13.17 19.42
C ALA A 80 -1.71 14.03 18.38
N GLY A 81 -1.81 13.66 17.11
CA GLY A 81 -1.14 14.32 15.99
C GLY A 81 0.27 13.82 15.69
N ASN A 82 0.88 13.02 16.58
CA ASN A 82 2.21 12.47 16.32
C ASN A 82 2.16 11.38 15.25
N LEU A 83 3.11 11.46 14.31
CA LEU A 83 3.33 10.48 13.26
C LEU A 83 4.68 9.79 13.49
N GLU A 84 4.69 8.46 13.44
CA GLU A 84 5.92 7.68 13.54
C GLU A 84 5.93 6.48 12.59
N THR A 85 7.12 5.95 12.32
CA THR A 85 7.26 4.69 11.58
C THR A 85 7.06 3.54 12.54
N LEU A 86 6.01 2.77 12.33
CA LEU A 86 5.70 1.60 13.14
C LEU A 86 6.59 0.41 12.73
N ALA A 87 6.68 0.14 11.43
CA ALA A 87 7.46 -0.97 10.90
C ALA A 87 8.01 -0.66 9.50
N GLN A 88 9.18 -1.19 9.21
CA GLN A 88 9.69 -1.32 7.84
C GLN A 88 9.29 -2.69 7.30
N VAL A 89 8.84 -2.77 6.04
CA VAL A 89 8.35 -4.01 5.43
C VAL A 89 9.17 -4.38 4.18
N PRO A 90 9.27 -5.68 3.83
CA PRO A 90 10.18 -6.16 2.77
C PRO A 90 9.71 -5.86 1.34
N GLY A 91 8.62 -5.11 1.17
CA GLY A 91 7.98 -4.88 -0.13
C GLY A 91 7.06 -3.68 -0.15
N PHE A 92 6.17 -3.63 -1.13
CA PHE A 92 5.19 -2.55 -1.30
C PHE A 92 3.91 -2.87 -0.52
N PRO A 93 3.70 -2.26 0.67
CA PRO A 93 2.49 -2.51 1.44
C PRO A 93 1.25 -1.93 0.75
N ASP A 94 0.14 -2.63 0.88
CA ASP A 94 -1.15 -2.33 0.25
C ASP A 94 -2.22 -2.20 1.36
N ASN A 95 -3.33 -2.94 1.30
CA ASN A 95 -4.36 -2.89 2.32
C ASN A 95 -3.89 -3.41 3.70
N ILE A 96 -4.40 -2.76 4.75
CA ILE A 96 -4.18 -3.14 6.15
C ILE A 96 -5.52 -3.46 6.79
N LYS A 97 -5.61 -4.56 7.53
CA LYS A 97 -6.79 -4.95 8.32
C LYS A 97 -6.36 -5.34 9.72
N ARG A 98 -7.18 -5.01 10.72
CA ARG A 98 -6.96 -5.47 12.09
C ARG A 98 -7.20 -6.99 12.17
N SER A 99 -6.32 -7.72 12.84
CA SER A 99 -6.55 -9.14 13.14
C SER A 99 -7.41 -9.30 14.40
N PRO A 100 -8.35 -10.27 14.45
CA PRO A 100 -9.08 -10.60 15.67
C PRO A 100 -8.15 -11.10 16.79
N ARG A 101 -6.98 -11.64 16.43
CA ARG A 101 -5.93 -12.10 17.36
C ARG A 101 -4.99 -10.98 17.84
N GLY A 102 -5.29 -9.73 17.49
CA GLY A 102 -4.45 -8.56 17.80
C GLY A 102 -3.42 -8.25 16.72
N GLY A 103 -3.03 -6.98 16.66
CA GLY A 103 -2.18 -6.45 15.60
C GLY A 103 -2.91 -6.30 14.26
N PHE A 104 -2.14 -6.24 13.18
CA PHE A 104 -2.61 -5.90 11.85
C PHE A 104 -2.07 -6.86 10.80
N TRP A 105 -2.96 -7.35 9.94
CA TRP A 105 -2.58 -7.94 8.66
C TRP A 105 -2.27 -6.85 7.65
N VAL A 106 -1.14 -6.99 6.98
CA VAL A 106 -0.65 -6.11 5.93
C VAL A 106 -0.42 -6.96 4.68
N ALA A 107 -1.13 -6.61 3.61
CA ALA A 107 -0.86 -7.15 2.29
C ALA A 107 0.41 -6.51 1.72
N ILE A 108 1.31 -7.32 1.17
CA ILE A 108 2.49 -6.85 0.45
C ILE A 108 2.34 -7.28 -1.01
N HIS A 109 2.15 -6.29 -1.87
CA HIS A 109 1.89 -6.47 -3.30
C HIS A 109 2.98 -7.31 -3.98
N SER A 110 4.24 -6.97 -3.69
CA SER A 110 5.43 -7.68 -4.15
C SER A 110 6.62 -7.32 -3.27
N ARG A 111 7.60 -8.24 -3.18
CA ARG A 111 8.90 -7.96 -2.57
C ARG A 111 9.60 -6.82 -3.32
N ARG A 112 10.31 -5.97 -2.57
CA ARG A 112 11.10 -4.88 -3.16
C ARG A 112 12.29 -5.49 -3.90
N CYS A 113 12.26 -5.47 -5.23
CA CYS A 113 13.41 -5.93 -6.01
C CYS A 113 14.55 -4.89 -5.96
N LYS A 114 15.80 -5.37 -5.94
CA LYS A 114 16.99 -4.50 -5.87
C LYS A 114 17.03 -3.50 -7.03
N VAL A 115 16.66 -3.93 -8.23
CA VAL A 115 16.62 -3.07 -9.44
C VAL A 115 15.66 -1.89 -9.26
N LEU A 116 14.45 -2.12 -8.73
CA LEU A 116 13.50 -1.04 -8.47
C LEU A 116 13.98 -0.15 -7.32
N SER A 117 14.64 -0.71 -6.30
CA SER A 117 15.28 0.10 -5.26
C SER A 117 16.35 1.04 -5.83
N TRP A 118 17.17 0.56 -6.76
CA TRP A 118 18.18 1.37 -7.46
C TRP A 118 17.55 2.50 -8.29
N ILE A 119 16.46 2.21 -9.02
CA ILE A 119 15.72 3.22 -9.81
C ILE A 119 15.14 4.30 -8.90
N LEU A 120 14.51 3.91 -7.78
CA LEU A 120 13.91 4.84 -6.82
C LEU A 120 14.95 5.69 -6.08
N SER A 121 16.18 5.19 -5.91
CA SER A 121 17.29 5.95 -5.32
C SER A 121 17.77 7.11 -6.20
N TYR A 122 17.47 7.11 -7.50
CA TYR A 122 17.81 8.18 -8.43
C TYR A 122 16.57 8.84 -9.00
N SER A 123 15.87 9.66 -8.20
CA SER A 123 14.64 10.36 -8.63
C SER A 123 14.79 11.18 -9.92
N LYS A 124 15.98 11.72 -10.21
CA LYS A 124 16.28 12.43 -11.48
C LYS A 124 16.38 11.48 -12.68
N LEU A 125 16.91 10.27 -12.51
CA LEU A 125 16.99 9.26 -13.58
C LEU A 125 15.66 8.52 -13.76
N GLY A 126 14.91 8.26 -12.68
CA GLY A 126 13.56 7.69 -12.76
C GLY A 126 12.61 8.58 -13.57
N ASN A 127 12.65 9.89 -13.34
CA ASN A 127 11.90 10.86 -14.16
C ASN A 127 12.37 10.89 -15.62
N ALA A 128 13.67 10.76 -15.88
CA ALA A 128 14.19 10.67 -17.25
C ALA A 128 13.75 9.37 -17.96
N LEU A 129 13.71 8.24 -17.25
CA LEU A 129 13.27 6.95 -17.79
C LEU A 129 11.78 6.96 -18.16
N ILE A 130 10.92 7.57 -17.31
CA ILE A 130 9.50 7.80 -17.60
C ILE A 130 9.32 8.71 -18.83
N TRP A 131 10.24 9.65 -19.05
CA TRP A 131 10.17 10.58 -20.18
C TRP A 131 10.60 9.94 -21.51
N VAL A 132 11.54 8.99 -21.47
CA VAL A 132 12.10 8.32 -22.65
C VAL A 132 11.27 7.11 -23.09
N LEU A 133 10.68 6.37 -22.15
CA LEU A 133 9.87 5.18 -22.44
C LEU A 133 8.41 5.40 -22.05
N PRO A 134 7.43 5.06 -22.92
CA PRO A 134 6.02 5.11 -22.56
C PRO A 134 5.75 4.27 -21.30
N VAL A 135 4.99 4.83 -20.35
CA VAL A 135 4.63 4.18 -19.08
C VAL A 135 4.01 2.79 -19.30
N ASP A 136 3.27 2.60 -20.40
CA ASP A 136 2.65 1.32 -20.76
C ASP A 136 3.70 0.23 -21.08
N VAL A 137 4.82 0.59 -21.70
CA VAL A 137 5.92 -0.34 -21.99
C VAL A 137 6.59 -0.78 -20.69
N ILE A 138 6.87 0.18 -19.81
CA ILE A 138 7.45 -0.08 -18.48
C ILE A 138 6.51 -0.97 -17.67
N THR A 139 5.21 -0.67 -17.70
CA THR A 139 4.16 -1.41 -17.01
C THR A 139 4.05 -2.84 -17.51
N LYS A 140 4.06 -3.04 -18.84
CA LYS A 140 4.00 -4.37 -19.45
C LYS A 140 5.25 -5.19 -19.10
N ALA A 141 6.43 -4.58 -19.15
CA ALA A 141 7.68 -5.22 -18.76
C ALA A 141 7.68 -5.62 -17.27
N TYR A 142 7.25 -4.71 -16.39
CA TYR A 142 7.10 -5.01 -14.95
C TYR A 142 6.09 -6.12 -14.70
N SER A 143 4.92 -6.10 -15.37
CA SER A 143 3.89 -7.14 -15.24
C SER A 143 4.38 -8.51 -15.68
N VAL A 144 5.17 -8.58 -16.77
CA VAL A 144 5.80 -9.84 -17.20
C VAL A 144 6.83 -10.30 -16.17
N MET A 145 7.69 -9.40 -15.69
CA MET A 145 8.72 -9.72 -14.70
C MET A 145 8.11 -10.17 -13.36
N SER A 146 7.06 -9.50 -12.89
CA SER A 146 6.40 -9.79 -11.61
C SER A 146 5.63 -11.10 -11.62
N LYS A 147 5.23 -11.63 -12.78
CA LYS A 147 4.70 -13.00 -12.88
C LYS A 147 5.73 -14.07 -12.54
N TYR A 148 7.02 -13.83 -12.80
CA TYR A 148 8.08 -14.80 -12.56
C TYR A 148 8.85 -14.55 -11.26
N LEU A 149 8.93 -13.29 -10.82
CA LEU A 149 9.69 -12.88 -9.64
C LEU A 149 8.81 -12.40 -8.46
N GLY A 150 7.51 -12.25 -8.68
CA GLY A 150 6.58 -11.76 -7.67
C GLY A 150 6.12 -12.90 -6.77
N SER A 151 6.51 -12.82 -5.50
CA SER A 151 5.80 -13.52 -4.43
C SER A 151 5.06 -12.46 -3.61
N GLY A 152 3.72 -12.58 -3.60
CA GLY A 152 2.88 -11.82 -2.69
C GLY A 152 3.09 -12.32 -1.27
N LEU A 153 3.09 -11.41 -0.30
CA LEU A 153 3.32 -11.73 1.11
C LEU A 153 2.20 -11.14 1.95
N ALA A 154 1.75 -11.89 2.94
CA ALA A 154 0.90 -11.39 4.01
C ALA A 154 1.72 -11.33 5.30
N LEU A 155 1.71 -10.18 5.97
CA LEU A 155 2.40 -9.98 7.24
C LEU A 155 1.39 -9.69 8.34
N ARG A 156 1.44 -10.40 9.46
CA ARG A 156 0.76 -9.98 10.68
C ARG A 156 1.77 -9.26 11.56
N ILE A 157 1.56 -7.98 11.83
CA ILE A 157 2.42 -7.16 12.68
C ILE A 157 1.70 -6.82 13.99
N SER A 158 2.45 -6.68 15.09
CA SER A 158 1.92 -6.24 16.38
C SER A 158 1.64 -4.73 16.40
N GLU A 159 1.02 -4.24 17.48
CA GLU A 159 0.79 -2.80 17.67
C GLU A 159 2.08 -2.01 17.93
N GLU A 160 3.17 -2.71 18.21
CA GLU A 160 4.53 -2.20 18.39
C GLU A 160 5.38 -2.34 17.12
N GLY A 161 4.83 -2.91 16.05
CA GLY A 161 5.51 -3.04 14.76
C GLY A 161 6.39 -4.29 14.62
N VAL A 162 6.24 -5.27 15.51
CA VAL A 162 6.94 -6.54 15.42
C VAL A 162 6.22 -7.47 14.45
N VAL A 163 6.93 -8.11 13.53
CA VAL A 163 6.33 -9.14 12.66
C VAL A 163 6.06 -10.40 13.49
N LEU A 164 4.80 -10.78 13.59
CA LEU A 164 4.32 -11.94 14.34
C LEU A 164 4.13 -13.16 13.44
N GLU A 165 3.59 -12.96 12.23
CA GLU A 165 3.39 -14.02 11.24
C GLU A 165 3.74 -13.52 9.83
N THR A 166 4.22 -14.44 9.01
CA THR A 166 4.53 -14.21 7.60
C THR A 166 3.99 -15.37 6.79
N LEU A 167 3.14 -15.07 5.81
CA LEU A 167 2.62 -16.05 4.88
C LEU A 167 3.05 -15.64 3.48
N GLU A 168 3.87 -16.49 2.88
CA GLU A 168 4.38 -16.28 1.53
C GLU A 168 3.67 -17.22 0.57
N LEU A 169 3.23 -16.69 -0.57
CA LEU A 169 2.66 -17.53 -1.61
C LEU A 169 3.80 -18.25 -2.35
N GLU A 170 3.73 -19.58 -2.38
CA GLU A 170 4.69 -20.39 -3.12
C GLU A 170 4.73 -20.00 -4.60
N SER A 171 5.94 -19.77 -5.10
CA SER A 171 6.21 -19.42 -6.49
C SER A 171 5.85 -20.61 -7.39
N GLY A 172 4.72 -20.52 -8.09
CA GLY A 172 4.19 -21.60 -8.93
C GLY A 172 2.66 -21.69 -8.89
N ASN A 173 2.04 -21.24 -7.80
CA ASN A 173 0.60 -21.02 -7.75
C ASN A 173 0.24 -19.69 -8.42
N LYS A 174 -0.96 -19.63 -9.01
CA LYS A 174 -1.46 -18.54 -9.86
C LYS A 174 -1.41 -17.13 -9.23
N MET A 175 -1.11 -16.97 -7.95
CA MET A 175 -1.20 -15.71 -7.23
C MET A 175 0.18 -15.07 -7.04
N SER A 176 0.57 -14.21 -7.98
CA SER A 176 1.86 -13.50 -7.97
C SER A 176 1.83 -12.19 -7.16
N SER A 177 0.71 -11.86 -6.51
CA SER A 177 0.51 -10.61 -5.79
C SER A 177 -0.68 -10.66 -4.84
N ILE A 178 -0.52 -10.10 -3.64
CA ILE A 178 -1.59 -9.90 -2.64
C ILE A 178 -1.79 -8.40 -2.42
N SER A 179 -3.01 -7.91 -2.64
CA SER A 179 -3.39 -6.51 -2.35
C SER A 179 -4.25 -6.38 -1.09
N GLU A 180 -4.87 -7.46 -0.64
CA GLU A 180 -5.70 -7.47 0.57
C GLU A 180 -5.57 -8.78 1.32
N VAL A 181 -5.58 -8.69 2.66
CA VAL A 181 -5.59 -9.84 3.56
C VAL A 181 -6.56 -9.54 4.69
N GLN A 182 -7.51 -10.44 4.92
CA GLN A 182 -8.46 -10.32 6.01
C GLN A 182 -8.65 -11.64 6.72
N GLU A 183 -8.48 -11.63 8.04
CA GLU A 183 -8.77 -12.77 8.89
C GLU A 183 -10.20 -12.65 9.43
N LYS A 184 -11.01 -13.68 9.19
CA LYS A 184 -12.40 -13.75 9.64
C LYS A 184 -12.86 -15.21 9.73
N ASP A 185 -13.58 -15.55 10.80
CA ASP A 185 -14.19 -16.87 11.03
C ASP A 185 -13.15 -18.01 10.91
N ASP A 186 -11.97 -17.85 11.53
CA ASP A 186 -10.81 -18.75 11.45
C ASP A 186 -10.24 -19.00 10.03
N HIS A 187 -10.65 -18.20 9.05
CA HIS A 187 -10.14 -18.23 7.69
C HIS A 187 -9.36 -16.95 7.36
N LEU A 188 -8.36 -17.09 6.50
CA LEU A 188 -7.61 -15.97 5.96
C LEU A 188 -7.95 -15.77 4.49
N TRP A 189 -8.63 -14.66 4.20
CA TRP A 189 -9.05 -14.26 2.87
C TRP A 189 -7.98 -13.39 2.23
N MET A 190 -7.61 -13.68 0.99
CA MET A 190 -6.59 -12.94 0.25
C MET A 190 -7.16 -12.41 -1.07
N GLY A 191 -6.99 -11.13 -1.32
CA GLY A 191 -7.38 -10.45 -2.55
C GLY A 191 -6.17 -10.07 -3.39
N SER A 192 -6.37 -9.94 -4.70
CA SER A 192 -5.37 -9.45 -5.64
C SER A 192 -6.00 -8.50 -6.65
N ILE A 193 -5.33 -7.39 -6.96
CA ILE A 193 -5.73 -6.51 -8.08
C ILE A 193 -5.43 -7.12 -9.46
N ASN A 194 -4.57 -8.14 -9.52
CA ASN A 194 -4.10 -8.74 -10.77
C ASN A 194 -4.77 -10.08 -11.08
N MET A 195 -5.47 -10.67 -10.11
CA MET A 195 -6.04 -12.01 -10.22
C MET A 195 -7.53 -12.00 -9.91
N PRO A 196 -8.35 -12.82 -10.59
CA PRO A 196 -9.73 -13.04 -10.18
C PRO A 196 -9.77 -13.66 -8.77
N PHE A 197 -10.85 -13.41 -8.03
CA PHE A 197 -11.12 -14.01 -6.72
C PHE A 197 -11.02 -15.54 -6.84
N LEU A 198 -10.20 -16.16 -5.98
CA LEU A 198 -10.14 -17.62 -5.79
C LEU A 198 -10.99 -18.00 -4.58
#